data_AF-A0A0K8Q7M7-F1
#
_entry.id   AF-A0A0K8Q7M7-F1
#
_cell.length_a   1.000
_cell.length_b   1.000
_cell.length_c   1.000
_cell.angle_alpha   90.00
_cell.angle_beta   90.00
_cell.angle_gamma   90.00
#
_symmetry.space_group_name_H-M   'P 1'
#
loop_
_entity.id
_entity.type
_entity.pdbx_description
1 polymer ?
#
loop_
_entity_poly.entity_id
_entity_poly.type
_entity_poly.pdbx_seq_one_letter_code
_entity_poly.pdbx_strand_id
1 'polypeptide(L)'
;MNWFEAAFLGLVQGLTEFLPISSSAHLRIVGSFLSNAADPGAAFTAITQLGTETAVIVYFWRDIVRIVTAWFGSLARRVPANDPDARMGWLVILGSLPIIVLGLVFQDQIESVLRSLWIVARP
;
A
#
# COMPACT_ATOMS: atom_id res chain seq x y z
N MET A 1 -4.99 -6.56 -22.51
CA MET A 1 -4.45 -5.22 -22.27
C MET A 1 -3.23 -4.95 -23.13
N ASN A 2 -3.23 -3.84 -23.86
CA ASN A 2 -2.06 -3.38 -24.63
C ASN A 2 -1.16 -2.48 -23.76
N TRP A 3 0.04 -2.14 -24.25
CA TRP A 3 1.02 -1.33 -23.51
C TRP A 3 0.52 0.07 -23.15
N PHE A 4 -0.31 0.67 -24.01
CA PHE A 4 -0.88 2.00 -23.76
C PHE A 4 -1.91 1.96 -22.63
N GLU A 5 -2.85 1.00 -22.68
CA GLU A 5 -3.84 0.76 -21.63
C GLU A 5 -3.16 0.45 -20.29
N ALA A 6 -2.09 -0.37 -20.31
CA ALA A 6 -1.31 -0.68 -19.11
C ALA A 6 -0.61 0.56 -18.52
N ALA A 7 0.01 1.39 -19.37
CA ALA A 7 0.63 2.64 -18.92
C ALA A 7 -0.39 3.64 -18.38
N PHE A 8 -1.55 3.77 -19.04
CA PHE A 8 -2.62 4.67 -18.64
C PHE A 8 -3.27 4.24 -17.32
N LEU A 9 -3.60 2.95 -17.15
CA LEU A 9 -4.12 2.43 -15.89
C LEU A 9 -3.07 2.49 -14.78
N GLY A 10 -1.79 2.26 -15.09
CA GLY A 10 -0.70 2.48 -14.14
C GLY A 10 -0.61 3.93 -13.65
N LEU A 11 -0.81 4.91 -14.54
CA LEU A 11 -0.90 6.32 -14.18
C LEU A 11 -2.10 6.60 -13.28
N VAL A 12 -3.29 6.08 -13.62
CA VAL A 12 -4.50 6.24 -12.79
C VAL A 12 -4.28 5.63 -11.41
N GLN A 13 -3.71 4.43 -11.31
CA GLN A 13 -3.35 3.82 -10.03
C GLN A 13 -2.40 4.73 -9.25
N GLY A 14 -1.31 5.19 -9.88
CA GLY A 14 -0.33 6.06 -9.23
C GLY A 14 -0.92 7.38 -8.71
N LEU A 15 -1.85 7.98 -9.44
CA LEU A 15 -2.49 9.23 -9.02
C LEU A 15 -3.55 9.03 -7.93
N THR A 16 -4.28 7.91 -7.98
CA THR A 16 -5.42 7.67 -7.10
C THR A 16 -5.07 6.93 -5.82
N GLU A 17 -3.93 6.22 -5.77
CA GLU A 17 -3.47 5.52 -4.56
C GLU A 17 -3.09 6.49 -3.43
N PHE A 18 -2.52 7.65 -3.78
CA PHE A 18 -2.12 8.66 -2.79
C PHE A 18 -3.25 9.61 -2.39
N LEU A 19 -4.39 9.52 -3.08
CA LEU A 19 -5.60 10.29 -2.76
C LEU A 19 -6.58 9.37 -2.02
N PRO A 20 -7.27 9.83 -0.97
CA PRO A 20 -8.24 9.02 -0.23
C PRO A 20 -9.57 8.88 -1.02
N ILE A 21 -9.50 8.38 -2.25
CA ILE A 21 -10.61 8.30 -3.22
C ILE A 21 -10.84 6.88 -3.77
N SER A 22 -10.25 5.84 -3.16
CA SER A 22 -10.38 4.43 -3.57
C SER A 22 -9.84 4.16 -4.99
N SER A 23 -8.55 3.82 -5.07
CA SER A 23 -7.82 3.51 -6.31
C SER A 23 -8.41 2.31 -7.07
N SER A 24 -8.82 1.26 -6.36
CA SER A 24 -9.43 0.05 -6.94
C SER A 24 -10.74 0.33 -7.68
N ALA A 25 -11.55 1.27 -7.19
CA ALA A 25 -12.78 1.70 -7.84
C ALA A 25 -12.49 2.48 -9.13
N HIS A 26 -11.51 3.38 -9.09
CA HIS A 26 -11.08 4.16 -10.26
C HIS A 26 -10.51 3.27 -11.35
N LEU A 27 -9.63 2.31 -11.00
CA LEU A 27 -9.09 1.34 -11.94
C LEU A 27 -10.18 0.53 -12.64
N ARG A 28 -11.22 0.10 -11.91
CA ARG A 28 -12.32 -0.68 -12.48
C ARG A 28 -13.20 0.15 -13.40
N ILE A 29 -13.56 1.36 -12.98
CA ILE A 29 -14.38 2.28 -13.77
C ILE A 29 -13.64 2.64 -15.06
N VAL A 30 -12.39 3.09 -14.96
CA VAL A 30 -11.59 3.47 -16.12
C VAL A 30 -11.28 2.26 -17.02
N GLY A 31 -10.98 1.10 -16.43
CA GLY A 31 -10.78 -0.15 -17.16
C GLY A 31 -11.99 -0.57 -17.97
N SER A 32 -13.22 -0.36 -17.46
CA SER A 32 -14.46 -0.70 -18.18
C SER A 32 -14.67 0.11 -19.46
N PHE A 33 -14.08 1.31 -19.56
CA PHE A 33 -14.08 2.11 -20.79
C PHE A 33 -13.00 1.69 -21.80
N LEU A 34 -12.10 0.77 -21.42
CA LEU A 34 -11.04 0.26 -22.25
C LEU A 34 -11.35 -1.19 -22.68
N SER A 35 -11.50 -1.39 -23.99
CA SER A 35 -12.01 -2.65 -24.57
C SER A 35 -11.23 -3.91 -24.15
N ASN A 36 -9.94 -3.81 -23.83
CA ASN A 36 -9.09 -4.95 -23.43
C ASN A 36 -8.60 -4.89 -21.97
N ALA A 37 -9.18 -4.02 -21.14
CA ALA A 37 -8.78 -3.79 -19.76
C ALA A 37 -9.97 -3.70 -18.77
N ALA A 38 -11.15 -4.16 -19.18
CA ALA A 38 -12.36 -4.20 -18.35
C ALA A 38 -12.19 -5.02 -17.06
N ASP A 39 -11.30 -6.04 -17.11
CA ASP A 39 -10.72 -6.66 -15.92
C ASP A 39 -9.20 -6.62 -16.08
N PRO A 40 -8.51 -5.64 -15.45
CA PRO A 40 -7.06 -5.53 -15.52
C PRO A 40 -6.34 -6.82 -15.05
N GLY A 41 -7.06 -7.68 -14.30
CA GLY A 41 -6.58 -8.95 -13.79
C GLY A 41 -5.83 -8.76 -12.47
N ALA A 42 -5.98 -9.73 -11.57
CA ALA A 42 -5.38 -9.69 -10.23
C ALA A 42 -3.86 -9.46 -10.24
N ALA A 43 -3.16 -10.01 -11.23
CA ALA A 43 -1.71 -9.82 -11.39
C ALA A 43 -1.33 -8.36 -11.70
N PHE A 44 -2.09 -7.68 -12.56
CA PHE A 44 -1.82 -6.27 -12.85
C PHE A 44 -2.06 -5.39 -11.63
N THR A 45 -3.20 -5.56 -10.95
CA THR A 45 -3.50 -4.82 -9.73
C THR A 45 -2.45 -5.03 -8.65
N ALA A 46 -2.00 -6.28 -8.44
CA ALA A 46 -0.93 -6.57 -7.48
C ALA A 46 0.39 -5.86 -7.87
N ILE A 47 0.78 -5.90 -9.14
CA ILE A 47 2.03 -5.27 -9.60
C ILE A 47 1.95 -3.74 -9.50
N THR A 48 0.84 -3.13 -9.88
CA THR A 48 0.70 -1.67 -9.83
C THR A 48 0.61 -1.15 -8.40
N GLN A 49 -0.04 -1.89 -7.49
CA GLN A 49 -0.04 -1.60 -6.06
C GLN A 49 1.38 -1.70 -5.46
N LEU A 50 2.12 -2.77 -5.78
CA LEU A 50 3.53 -2.88 -5.39
C LEU A 50 4.37 -1.72 -5.96
N GLY A 51 4.07 -1.27 -7.18
CA GLY A 51 4.71 -0.11 -7.79
C GLY A 51 4.49 1.18 -6.99
N THR A 52 3.25 1.44 -6.56
CA THR A 52 2.91 2.61 -5.75
C THR A 52 3.52 2.55 -4.34
N GLU A 53 3.51 1.38 -3.70
CA GLU A 53 4.17 1.18 -2.39
C GLU A 53 5.69 1.39 -2.50
N THR A 54 6.30 0.85 -3.56
CA THR A 54 7.73 1.05 -3.83
C THR A 54 8.06 2.52 -4.06
N ALA A 55 7.19 3.27 -4.75
CA ALA A 55 7.38 4.71 -4.95
C ALA A 55 7.43 5.47 -3.62
N VAL A 56 6.60 5.11 -2.64
CA VAL A 56 6.64 5.68 -1.27
C VAL A 56 7.95 5.36 -0.58
N ILE A 57 8.40 4.10 -0.64
CA ILE A 57 9.67 3.68 -0.02
C ILE A 57 10.85 4.45 -0.62
N VAL A 58 10.90 4.58 -1.95
CA VAL A 58 11.97 5.31 -2.64
C VAL A 58 11.91 6.80 -2.30
N TYR A 59 10.73 7.40 -2.29
CA TYR A 59 10.55 8.82 -1.98
C TYR A 59 10.99 9.14 -0.54
N PHE A 60 10.55 8.35 0.44
CA PHE A 60 10.89 8.52 1.85
C PHE A 60 12.15 7.77 2.28
N TRP A 61 12.97 7.25 1.35
CA TRP A 61 14.11 6.38 1.65
C TRP A 61 15.05 6.99 2.70
N ARG A 62 15.35 8.28 2.58
CA ARG A 62 16.24 8.99 3.52
C ARG A 62 15.63 9.11 4.91
N ASP A 63 14.33 9.40 5.01
CA ASP A 63 13.63 9.50 6.28
C ASP A 63 13.49 8.13 6.95
N ILE A 64 13.17 7.09 6.17
CA ILE A 64 13.11 5.70 6.63
C ILE A 64 14.47 5.29 7.21
N VAL A 65 15.56 5.48 6.47
CA VAL A 65 16.91 5.13 6.94
C VAL A 65 17.27 5.93 8.19
N ARG A 66 16.94 7.24 8.24
CA ARG A 66 17.19 8.08 9.43
C ARG A 66 16.47 7.53 10.67
N ILE A 67 15.17 7.28 10.55
CA ILE A 67 14.32 6.77 11.65
C ILE A 67 14.80 5.39 12.10
N VAL A 68 15.02 4.47 11.17
CA VAL A 68 15.47 3.09 11.48
C VAL A 68 16.83 3.11 12.16
N THR A 69 17.78 3.91 11.67
CA THR A 69 19.12 4.01 12.26
C THR A 69 19.06 4.61 13.67
N ALA A 70 18.28 5.67 13.87
CA ALA A 70 18.10 6.29 15.18
C ALA A 70 17.42 5.34 16.18
N TRP A 71 16.41 4.59 15.72
CA TRP A 71 15.71 3.59 16.54
C TRP A 71 16.63 2.44 16.99
N PHE A 72 17.40 1.84 16.08
CA PHE A 72 18.40 0.83 16.44
C PHE A 72 19.51 1.41 17.32
N GLY A 73 19.93 2.66 17.06
CA GLY A 73 20.89 3.38 17.89
C GLY A 73 20.41 3.58 19.32
N SER A 74 19.12 3.86 19.52
CA SER A 74 18.49 4.01 20.83
C SER A 74 18.46 2.68 21.60
N LEU A 75 18.11 1.58 20.92
CA LEU A 75 18.17 0.23 21.50
C LEU A 75 19.59 -0.15 21.96
N ALA A 76 20.60 0.22 21.18
CA ALA A 76 22.01 -0.02 21.51
C ALA A 76 22.59 0.99 22.52
N ARG A 77 21.77 1.89 23.10
CA ARG A 77 22.17 3.02 23.97
C ARG A 77 23.22 3.96 23.34
N ARG A 78 23.33 3.97 22.02
CA ARG A 78 24.22 4.86 21.25
C ARG A 78 23.58 6.21 20.97
N VAL A 79 22.25 6.25 20.97
CA VAL A 79 21.44 7.46 20.76
C VAL A 79 20.55 7.66 22.00
N PRO A 80 20.32 8.91 22.45
CA PRO A 80 19.42 9.18 23.57
C PRO A 80 18.02 8.62 23.33
N ALA A 81 17.39 8.07 24.37
CA ALA A 81 16.02 7.54 24.26
C ALA A 81 14.97 8.62 23.92
N ASN A 82 15.29 9.90 24.18
CA ASN A 82 14.45 11.05 23.84
C ASN A 82 14.73 11.62 22.44
N ASP A 83 15.53 10.93 21.62
CA ASP A 83 15.75 11.32 20.24
C ASP A 83 14.41 11.29 19.46
N PRO A 84 14.04 12.37 18.74
CA PRO A 84 12.78 12.44 18.02
C PRO A 84 12.61 11.34 16.97
N ASP A 85 13.67 10.98 16.24
CA ASP A 85 13.62 9.95 15.19
C ASP A 85 13.49 8.56 15.82
N ALA A 86 14.17 8.30 16.95
CA ALA A 86 13.99 7.05 17.70
C ALA A 86 12.56 6.90 18.26
N ARG A 87 11.97 7.99 18.76
CA ARG A 87 10.58 8.02 19.22
C ARG A 87 9.62 7.78 18.06
N MET A 88 9.86 8.38 16.90
CA MET A 88 9.08 8.12 15.68
C MET A 88 9.10 6.64 15.29
N GLY A 89 10.26 5.97 15.39
CA GLY A 89 10.37 4.54 15.16
C GLY A 89 9.43 3.72 16.06
N TRP A 90 9.38 4.03 17.36
CA TRP A 90 8.44 3.38 18.29
C TRP A 90 6.98 3.68 17.98
N LEU A 91 6.65 4.93 17.62
CA LEU A 91 5.29 5.30 17.23
C LEU A 91 4.81 4.55 15.99
N VAL A 92 5.67 4.36 14.99
CA VAL A 92 5.36 3.58 13.78
C VAL A 92 5.14 2.11 14.11
N ILE A 93 5.95 1.51 14.99
CA ILE A 93 5.78 0.12 15.43
C ILE A 93 4.47 -0.03 16.20
N LEU A 94 4.22 0.84 17.18
CA LEU A 94 2.99 0.80 17.99
C LEU A 94 1.74 1.09 17.15
N GLY A 95 1.84 1.96 16.15
CA GLY A 95 0.74 2.26 15.23
C GLY A 95 0.45 1.12 14.24
N SER A 96 1.46 0.36 13.82
CA SER A 96 1.30 -0.75 12.87
C SER A 96 0.91 -2.07 13.54
N LEU A 97 1.26 -2.27 14.81
CA LEU A 97 0.93 -3.49 15.57
C LEU A 97 -0.56 -3.86 15.55
N PRO A 98 -1.52 -2.96 15.82
CA PRO A 98 -2.94 -3.29 15.74
C PRO A 98 -3.36 -3.79 14.36
N ILE A 99 -2.84 -3.18 13.29
CA ILE A 99 -3.16 -3.56 11.91
C ILE A 99 -2.61 -4.96 11.61
N ILE A 100 -1.39 -5.27 12.03
CA ILE A 100 -0.77 -6.59 11.85
C ILE A 100 -1.53 -7.66 12.65
N VAL A 101 -1.85 -7.38 13.92
CA VAL A 101 -2.58 -8.33 14.79
C VAL A 101 -3.97 -8.61 14.22
N LEU A 102 -4.72 -7.57 13.87
CA LEU A 102 -6.04 -7.74 13.26
C LEU A 102 -5.93 -8.46 11.90
N GLY A 103 -4.94 -8.11 11.09
CA GLY A 103 -4.69 -8.75 9.79
C GLY A 103 -4.43 -10.26 9.92
N LEU A 104 -3.61 -10.68 10.89
CA LEU A 104 -3.30 -12.09 11.12
C LEU A 104 -4.45 -12.85 11.77
N VAL A 105 -5.14 -12.26 12.75
CA VAL A 105 -6.26 -12.90 13.46
C VAL A 105 -7.48 -13.06 12.54
N PHE A 106 -7.74 -12.06 11.68
CA PHE A 106 -8.89 -12.05 10.80
C PHE A 106 -8.57 -12.48 9.36
N GLN A 107 -7.38 -13.02 9.08
CA GLN A 107 -6.94 -13.35 7.72
C GLN A 107 -7.95 -14.26 7.00
N ASP A 108 -8.42 -15.32 7.66
CA ASP A 108 -9.37 -16.29 7.07
C ASP A 108 -10.74 -15.64 6.78
N GLN A 109 -11.20 -14.73 7.63
CA GLN A 109 -12.45 -13.98 7.45
C GLN A 109 -12.30 -12.95 6.32
N ILE A 110 -11.14 -12.29 6.25
CA ILE A 110 -10.80 -11.34 5.17
C ILE A 110 -10.75 -12.09 3.83
N GLU A 111 -10.05 -13.23 3.75
CA GLU A 111 -9.97 -14.01 2.53
C GLU A 111 -11.32 -14.60 2.11
N SER A 112 -12.16 -15.05 3.05
CA SER A 112 -13.49 -15.61 2.71
C SER A 112 -14.51 -14.54 2.33
N VAL A 113 -14.55 -13.40 3.02
CA VAL A 113 -15.46 -12.29 2.73
C VAL A 113 -15.01 -11.50 1.50
N LEU A 114 -13.70 -11.33 1.26
CA LEU A 114 -13.17 -10.64 0.07
C LEU A 114 -13.08 -11.53 -1.17
N ARG A 115 -12.97 -12.86 -1.06
CA ARG A 115 -13.18 -13.77 -2.20
C ARG A 115 -14.63 -13.81 -2.66
N SER A 116 -15.57 -13.32 -1.85
CA SER A 116 -16.83 -12.86 -2.41
C SER A 116 -16.54 -11.62 -3.25
N LEU A 117 -16.17 -11.86 -4.52
CA LEU A 117 -16.22 -10.88 -5.61
C LEU A 117 -17.52 -10.04 -5.56
N TRP A 118 -18.55 -10.54 -4.89
CA TRP A 118 -19.80 -9.87 -4.55
C TRP A 118 -19.71 -8.56 -3.76
N ILE A 119 -18.70 -8.30 -2.92
CA ILE A 119 -18.65 -7.06 -2.12
C ILE A 119 -17.89 -5.94 -2.86
N VAL A 120 -16.87 -6.28 -3.64
CA VAL A 120 -16.16 -5.31 -4.50
C VAL A 120 -16.92 -5.08 -5.83
N ALA A 121 -17.81 -6.01 -6.22
CA ALA A 121 -18.66 -5.93 -7.41
C ALA A 121 -20.16 -5.79 -7.12
N ARG A 122 -20.55 -4.85 -6.25
CA ARG A 122 -21.94 -4.36 -6.30
C ARG A 122 -22.02 -3.23 -7.35
N PRO A 123 -22.87 -3.36 -8.39
CA PRO A 123 -23.21 -2.28 -9.31
C PRO A 123 -23.94 -1.13 -8.61
#